data_AF-A0A9X4L0A6-F1
#
_entry.id   AF-A0A9X4L0A6-F1
#
_cell.length_a   1.000
_cell.length_b   1.000
_cell.length_c   1.000
_cell.angle_alpha   90.00
_cell.angle_beta   90.00
_cell.angle_gamma   90.00
#
_symmetry.space_group_name_H-M   'P 1'
#
loop_
_entity.id
_entity.type
_entity.pdbx_description
1 polymer ?
#
loop_
_entity_poly.entity_id
_entity_poly.type
_entity_poly.pdbx_seq_one_letter_code
_entity_poly.pdbx_strand_id
1 'polypeptide(L)'
;MRSVEKGDYGSRILLEQGDEFGYVYRQFNSMAEQLQILVQEVLHKKIQLQEAQLKMLQSQINPHFLFNSLYQGYRMAVSGENENVARLCKYLGDYFRFVTRQGLTEHARLADEVKFTRTYLEIQMLRFSNRLAYELEVEAGLEEMLVPVLMLQPLVENAIIHGFESLEGEGRIRIAITGTSGGSARERIG
;
A
#
# COMPACT_ATOMS: atom_id res chain seq x y z
N MET A 1 36.34 -12.14 27.01
CA MET A 1 36.16 -10.83 26.36
C MET A 1 36.34 -10.86 24.84
N ARG A 2 37.42 -11.44 24.29
CA ARG A 2 37.63 -11.56 22.81
C ARG A 2 36.47 -12.18 22.01
N SER A 3 35.68 -13.09 22.59
CA SER A 3 34.51 -13.69 21.93
C SER A 3 33.36 -12.69 21.74
N VAL A 4 33.08 -11.87 22.76
CA VAL A 4 32.07 -10.79 22.73
C VAL A 4 32.46 -9.73 21.69
N GLU A 5 33.75 -9.41 21.58
CA GLU A 5 34.29 -8.49 20.57
C GLU A 5 34.12 -9.01 19.12
N LYS A 6 34.05 -10.34 18.96
CA LYS A 6 33.79 -11.01 17.67
C LYS A 6 32.30 -11.24 17.39
N GLY A 7 31.40 -10.69 18.21
CA GLY A 7 29.95 -10.80 18.04
C GLY A 7 29.30 -11.99 18.74
N ASP A 8 30.05 -12.79 19.50
CA ASP A 8 29.48 -13.83 20.36
C ASP A 8 29.10 -13.25 21.74
N TYR A 9 27.92 -12.62 21.77
CA TYR A 9 27.35 -12.03 22.97
C TYR A 9 26.75 -13.06 23.94
N GLY A 10 26.71 -14.34 23.57
CA GLY A 10 26.30 -15.45 24.44
C GLY A 10 27.43 -15.94 25.35
N SER A 11 28.68 -15.61 25.01
CA SER A 11 29.85 -15.88 25.86
C SER A 11 29.72 -15.21 27.24
N ARG A 12 30.15 -15.92 28.29
CA ARG A 12 30.16 -15.43 29.68
C ARG A 12 31.54 -15.60 30.29
N ILE A 13 31.93 -14.69 31.17
CA ILE A 13 33.12 -14.85 32.01
C ILE A 13 32.73 -15.71 33.21
N LEU A 14 33.44 -16.82 33.42
CA LEU A 14 33.26 -17.70 34.59
C LEU A 14 33.91 -17.07 35.82
N LEU A 15 33.25 -17.16 36.97
CA LEU A 15 33.75 -16.66 38.26
C LEU A 15 34.48 -17.80 38.99
N GLU A 16 35.76 -17.62 39.30
CA GLU A 16 36.52 -18.53 40.18
C GLU A 16 36.44 -18.08 41.64
N GLN A 17 36.55 -19.02 42.59
CA GLN A 17 36.54 -18.68 44.02
C GLN A 17 37.81 -17.93 44.41
N GLY A 18 37.65 -16.74 45.01
CA GLY A 18 38.77 -15.88 45.44
C GLY A 18 39.05 -14.69 44.52
N ASP A 19 38.25 -14.47 43.48
CA ASP A 19 38.52 -13.44 42.49
C ASP A 19 38.04 -12.03 42.94
N GLU A 20 39.00 -11.12 43.14
CA GLU A 20 38.76 -9.71 43.52
C GLU A 20 37.96 -8.94 42.46
N PHE A 21 37.90 -9.45 41.22
CA PHE A 21 37.20 -8.81 40.10
C PHE A 21 35.76 -9.32 39.88
N GLY A 22 35.22 -10.12 40.81
CA GLY A 22 33.90 -10.74 40.64
C GLY A 22 32.75 -9.75 40.40
N TYR A 23 32.82 -8.52 40.94
CA TYR A 23 31.85 -7.46 40.63
C TYR A 23 31.93 -7.01 39.16
N VAL A 24 33.13 -6.82 38.62
CA VAL A 24 33.36 -6.38 37.23
C VAL A 24 32.89 -7.45 36.25
N TYR A 25 33.12 -8.73 36.54
CA TYR A 25 32.64 -9.82 35.68
C TYR A 25 31.12 -9.95 35.68
N ARG A 26 30.46 -9.76 36.83
CA ARG A 26 28.99 -9.72 36.88
C ARG A 26 28.44 -8.57 36.04
N GLN A 27 29.01 -7.37 36.14
CA GLN A 27 28.59 -6.22 35.34
C GLN A 27 28.84 -6.43 33.85
N PHE A 28 30.01 -6.96 33.48
CA PHE A 28 30.32 -7.30 32.09
C PHE A 28 29.34 -8.34 31.52
N ASN A 29 29.06 -9.40 32.26
CA ASN A 29 28.11 -10.44 31.84
C ASN A 29 26.69 -9.87 31.69
N SER A 30 26.26 -8.98 32.59
CA SER A 30 24.95 -8.30 32.48
C SER A 30 24.88 -7.37 31.27
N MET A 31 25.94 -6.59 30.99
CA MET A 31 26.03 -5.77 29.78
C MET A 31 26.01 -6.63 28.50
N ALA A 32 26.75 -7.74 28.48
CA ALA A 32 26.77 -8.66 27.35
C ALA A 32 25.40 -9.28 27.08
N GLU A 33 24.66 -9.63 28.14
CA GLU A 33 23.28 -10.11 28.06
C GLU A 33 22.32 -9.04 27.52
N GLN A 34 22.38 -7.81 28.04
CA GLN A 34 21.57 -6.70 27.51
C GLN A 34 21.86 -6.43 26.03
N LEU A 35 23.14 -6.48 25.65
CA LEU A 35 23.54 -6.28 24.26
C LEU A 35 23.07 -7.42 23.36
N GLN A 36 23.11 -8.67 23.85
CA GLN A 36 22.54 -9.83 23.15
C GLN A 36 21.04 -9.65 22.91
N ILE A 37 20.28 -9.23 23.92
CA ILE A 37 18.84 -8.95 23.81
C ILE A 37 18.60 -7.85 22.78
N LEU A 38 19.34 -6.74 22.86
CA LEU A 38 19.17 -5.62 21.94
C LEU A 38 19.46 -6.02 20.48
N VAL A 39 20.52 -6.80 20.25
CA VAL A 39 20.86 -7.34 18.92
C VAL A 39 19.74 -8.22 18.40
N GLN A 40 19.20 -9.11 19.23
CA GLN A 40 18.07 -9.96 18.85
C GLN A 40 16.82 -9.14 18.52
N GLU A 41 16.48 -8.12 19.31
CA GLU A 41 15.34 -7.23 19.03
C GLU A 41 15.51 -6.47 17.72
N VAL A 42 16.70 -5.92 17.45
CA VAL A 42 16.99 -5.19 16.21
C VAL A 42 16.88 -6.11 15.00
N LEU A 43 17.43 -7.33 15.10
CA LEU A 43 17.28 -8.35 14.05
C LEU A 43 15.82 -8.73 13.82
N HIS A 44 15.05 -8.96 14.89
CA HIS A 44 13.64 -9.31 14.80
C HIS A 44 12.83 -8.20 14.12
N LYS A 45 13.02 -6.93 14.55
CA LYS A 45 12.37 -5.76 13.93
C LYS A 45 12.74 -5.62 12.45
N LYS A 46 14.00 -5.89 12.09
CA LYS A 46 14.44 -5.84 10.68
C LYS A 46 13.75 -6.89 9.81
N ILE A 47 13.62 -8.12 10.31
CA ILE A 47 12.89 -9.20 9.61
C ILE A 47 11.42 -8.81 9.44
N GLN A 48 10.77 -8.35 10.51
CA GLN A 48 9.37 -7.91 10.45
C GLN A 48 9.17 -6.77 9.45
N LEU A 49 10.08 -5.80 9.40
CA LEU A 49 10.03 -4.70 8.43
C LEU A 49 10.16 -5.22 6.99
N GLN A 50 11.08 -6.15 6.74
CA GLN A 50 11.26 -6.75 5.42
C GLN A 50 10.03 -7.56 4.99
N GLU A 51 9.43 -8.33 5.89
CA GLU A 51 8.18 -9.05 5.63
C GLU A 51 7.01 -8.10 5.34
N ALA A 52 6.91 -7.00 6.10
CA ALA A 52 5.90 -5.98 5.88
C ALA A 52 6.08 -5.28 4.53
N GLN A 53 7.31 -4.93 4.15
CA GLN A 53 7.64 -4.36 2.84
C GLN A 53 7.34 -5.33 1.70
N LEU A 54 7.67 -6.63 1.85
CA LEU A 54 7.33 -7.66 0.88
C LEU A 54 5.82 -7.82 0.71
N LYS A 55 5.07 -7.87 1.82
CA LYS A 55 3.59 -7.91 1.78
C LYS A 55 3.01 -6.66 1.13
N MET A 56 3.56 -5.49 1.45
CA MET A 56 3.16 -4.22 0.82
C MET A 56 3.39 -4.26 -0.69
N LEU A 57 4.56 -4.71 -1.13
CA LEU A 57 4.89 -4.85 -2.55
C LEU A 57 3.96 -5.86 -3.25
N GLN A 58 3.68 -7.01 -2.62
CA GLN A 58 2.72 -8.00 -3.13
C GLN A 58 1.29 -7.43 -3.20
N SER A 59 0.90 -6.57 -2.25
CA SER A 59 -0.42 -5.95 -2.21
C SER A 59 -0.65 -4.86 -3.27
N GLN A 60 0.41 -4.37 -3.92
CA GLN A 60 0.28 -3.39 -5.01
C GLN A 60 -0.59 -3.92 -6.16
N ILE A 61 -0.72 -5.24 -6.29
CA ILE A 61 -1.72 -5.88 -7.15
C ILE A 61 -2.80 -6.48 -6.26
N ASN A 62 -4.03 -5.96 -6.35
CA ASN A 62 -5.20 -6.59 -5.73
C ASN A 62 -5.60 -7.84 -6.55
N PRO A 63 -5.29 -9.08 -6.10
CA PRO A 63 -5.51 -10.28 -6.91
C PRO A 63 -7.01 -10.56 -7.11
N HIS A 64 -7.81 -10.17 -6.12
CA HIS A 64 -9.27 -10.29 -6.18
C HIS A 64 -9.86 -9.35 -7.24
N PHE A 65 -9.39 -8.11 -7.32
CA PHE A 65 -9.79 -7.17 -8.37
C PHE A 65 -9.47 -7.72 -9.77
N LEU A 66 -8.26 -8.26 -9.96
CA LEU A 66 -7.85 -8.87 -11.23
C LEU A 66 -8.77 -10.04 -11.62
N PHE A 67 -8.97 -10.99 -10.69
CA PHE A 67 -9.83 -12.15 -10.94
C PHE A 67 -11.26 -11.73 -11.29
N ASN A 68 -11.83 -10.80 -10.53
CA ASN A 68 -13.19 -10.31 -10.78
C ASN A 68 -13.33 -9.61 -12.12
N SER A 69 -12.33 -8.81 -12.49
CA SER A 69 -12.33 -8.10 -13.78
C SER A 69 -12.24 -9.09 -14.94
N LEU A 70 -11.36 -10.10 -14.87
CA LEU A 70 -11.26 -11.14 -15.90
C LEU A 70 -12.55 -11.97 -16.00
N TYR A 71 -13.13 -12.37 -14.86
CA TYR A 71 -14.38 -13.12 -14.84
C TYR A 71 -15.53 -12.30 -15.43
N GLN A 72 -15.57 -10.99 -15.18
CA GLN A 72 -16.50 -10.12 -15.85
C GLN A 72 -16.27 -10.07 -17.36
N GLY A 73 -15.03 -9.88 -17.82
CA GLY A 73 -14.72 -9.86 -19.24
C GLY A 73 -15.16 -11.15 -19.94
N TYR A 74 -14.98 -12.29 -19.26
CA TYR A 74 -15.52 -13.57 -19.72
C TYR A 74 -17.04 -13.55 -19.86
N ARG A 75 -17.79 -13.07 -18.83
CA ARG A 75 -19.25 -12.96 -18.92
C ARG A 75 -19.70 -12.05 -20.07
N MET A 76 -19.08 -10.88 -20.22
CA MET A 76 -19.36 -9.96 -21.32
C MET A 76 -19.11 -10.60 -22.69
N ALA A 77 -18.02 -11.36 -22.83
CA ALA A 77 -17.71 -12.08 -24.07
C ALA A 77 -18.76 -13.15 -24.38
N VAL A 78 -19.19 -13.93 -23.37
CA VAL A 78 -20.27 -14.93 -23.53
C VAL A 78 -21.60 -14.27 -23.88
N SER A 79 -21.88 -13.08 -23.36
CA SER A 79 -23.07 -12.28 -23.66
C SER A 79 -22.99 -11.51 -24.99
N GLY A 80 -21.87 -11.59 -25.71
CA GLY A 80 -21.68 -10.91 -27.00
C GLY A 80 -21.36 -9.41 -26.91
N GLU A 81 -21.04 -8.90 -25.71
CA GLU A 81 -20.70 -7.50 -25.46
C GLU A 81 -19.24 -7.18 -25.83
N ASN A 82 -18.85 -7.45 -27.08
CA ASN A 82 -17.47 -7.39 -27.54
C ASN A 82 -16.80 -6.01 -27.32
N GLU A 83 -17.57 -4.92 -27.45
CA GLU A 83 -17.07 -3.57 -27.20
C GLU A 83 -16.70 -3.35 -25.72
N ASN A 84 -17.53 -3.83 -24.79
CA ASN A 84 -17.27 -3.73 -23.35
C ASN A 84 -16.07 -4.60 -22.94
N VAL A 85 -15.90 -5.77 -23.57
CA VAL A 85 -14.69 -6.60 -23.39
C VAL A 85 -13.43 -5.83 -23.82
N ALA A 86 -13.45 -5.21 -25.01
CA ALA A 86 -12.32 -4.43 -25.51
C ALA A 86 -12.00 -3.24 -24.59
N ARG A 87 -13.03 -2.53 -24.11
CA ARG A 87 -12.88 -1.44 -23.14
C ARG A 87 -12.26 -1.94 -21.84
N LEU A 88 -12.76 -3.03 -21.28
CA LEU A 88 -12.26 -3.62 -20.04
C LEU A 88 -10.78 -4.01 -20.17
N CYS A 89 -10.41 -4.70 -21.25
CA CYS A 89 -9.02 -5.07 -21.53
C CYS A 89 -8.11 -3.84 -21.63
N LYS A 90 -8.58 -2.77 -22.29
CA LYS A 90 -7.83 -1.51 -22.38
C LYS A 90 -7.61 -0.88 -21.01
N TYR A 91 -8.68 -0.71 -20.22
CA TYR A 91 -8.58 -0.11 -18.89
C TYR A 91 -7.73 -0.95 -17.94
N LEU A 92 -7.83 -2.28 -17.98
CA LEU A 92 -6.95 -3.16 -17.21
C LEU A 92 -5.48 -3.00 -17.62
N GLY A 93 -5.20 -2.91 -18.93
CA GLY A 93 -3.84 -2.66 -19.42
C GLY A 93 -3.27 -1.33 -18.92
N ASP A 94 -4.07 -0.26 -18.94
CA ASP A 94 -3.67 1.05 -18.43
C ASP A 94 -3.52 1.04 -16.90
N TYR A 95 -4.41 0.36 -16.17
CA TYR A 95 -4.32 0.15 -14.72
C TYR A 95 -3.01 -0.54 -14.32
N PHE A 96 -2.69 -1.69 -14.93
CA PHE A 96 -1.46 -2.42 -14.61
C PHE A 96 -0.21 -1.65 -15.00
N ARG A 97 -0.23 -0.93 -16.13
CA ARG A 97 0.89 -0.06 -16.51
C ARG A 97 1.15 1.02 -15.46
N PHE A 98 0.11 1.59 -14.87
CA PHE A 98 0.26 2.59 -13.81
C PHE A 98 0.83 1.99 -12.54
N VAL A 99 0.20 0.93 -12.00
CA VAL A 99 0.62 0.25 -10.77
C VAL A 99 2.09 -0.19 -10.84
N THR A 100 2.51 -0.73 -11.99
CA THR A 100 3.89 -1.22 -12.18
C THR A 100 4.93 -0.13 -12.40
N ARG A 101 4.56 1.00 -13.02
CA ARG A 101 5.50 2.11 -13.30
C ARG A 101 5.62 3.08 -12.14
N GLN A 102 4.51 3.45 -11.52
CA GLN A 102 4.47 4.47 -10.47
C GLN A 102 4.65 3.90 -9.07
N GLY A 103 4.41 2.59 -8.87
CA GLY A 103 4.75 1.91 -7.60
C GLY A 103 6.26 1.91 -7.26
N LEU A 104 7.10 2.42 -8.16
CA LEU A 104 8.55 2.61 -7.99
C LEU A 104 8.94 4.02 -7.53
N THR A 105 8.00 4.97 -7.47
CA THR A 105 8.24 6.38 -7.10
C THR A 105 7.39 6.77 -5.90
N GLU A 106 7.91 7.58 -4.99
CA GLU A 106 7.16 8.01 -3.80
C GLU A 106 6.07 9.05 -4.13
N HIS A 107 6.26 9.85 -5.19
CA HIS A 107 5.37 10.95 -5.56
C HIS A 107 5.05 10.93 -7.06
N ALA A 108 3.82 11.31 -7.43
CA ALA A 108 3.36 11.52 -8.79
C ALA A 108 2.59 12.85 -8.92
N ARG A 109 2.41 13.33 -10.15
CA ARG A 109 1.55 14.51 -10.40
C ARG A 109 0.11 14.15 -10.08
N LEU A 110 -0.64 15.08 -9.50
CA LEU A 110 -2.06 14.90 -9.21
C LEU A 110 -2.84 14.50 -10.47
N ALA A 111 -2.48 15.04 -11.63
CA ALA A 111 -3.08 14.66 -12.91
C ALA A 111 -2.96 13.16 -13.22
N ASP A 112 -1.82 12.55 -12.90
CA ASP A 112 -1.58 11.13 -13.14
C ASP A 112 -2.41 10.27 -12.18
N GLU A 113 -2.47 10.67 -10.90
CA GLU A 113 -3.27 10.01 -9.87
C GLU A 113 -4.78 10.08 -10.16
N VAL A 114 -5.25 11.24 -10.64
CA VAL A 114 -6.64 11.45 -11.09
C VAL A 114 -6.95 10.58 -12.32
N LYS A 115 -6.03 10.51 -13.28
CA LYS A 115 -6.20 9.68 -14.47
C LYS A 115 -6.27 8.20 -14.12
N PHE A 116 -5.44 7.76 -13.18
CA PHE A 116 -5.48 6.40 -12.67
C PHE A 116 -6.77 6.09 -11.92
N THR A 117 -7.20 6.98 -11.03
CA THR A 117 -8.49 6.91 -10.34
C THR A 117 -9.65 6.78 -11.33
N ARG A 118 -9.64 7.58 -12.41
CA ARG A 118 -10.63 7.48 -13.49
C ARG A 118 -10.62 6.10 -14.14
N THR A 119 -9.43 5.57 -14.46
CA THR A 119 -9.27 4.25 -15.07
C THR A 119 -9.86 3.15 -14.20
N TYR A 120 -9.63 3.23 -12.88
CA TYR A 120 -10.21 2.31 -11.90
C TYR A 120 -11.75 2.41 -11.85
N LEU A 121 -12.30 3.64 -11.80
CA LEU A 121 -13.74 3.87 -11.80
C LEU A 121 -14.42 3.33 -13.06
N GLU A 122 -13.81 3.47 -14.24
CA GLU A 122 -14.35 2.91 -15.49
C GLU A 122 -14.43 1.37 -15.44
N ILE A 123 -13.44 0.69 -14.84
CA ILE A 123 -13.48 -0.76 -14.64
C ILE A 123 -14.65 -1.14 -13.72
N GLN A 124 -14.85 -0.38 -12.64
CA GLN A 124 -15.93 -0.63 -11.70
C GLN A 124 -17.31 -0.30 -12.29
N MET A 125 -17.43 0.73 -13.13
CA MET A 125 -18.67 1.02 -13.86
C MET A 125 -19.06 -0.14 -14.76
N LEU A 126 -18.10 -0.69 -15.50
CA LEU A 126 -18.30 -1.91 -16.28
C LEU A 126 -18.75 -3.05 -15.34
N ARG A 127 -18.11 -3.22 -14.18
CA ARG A 127 -18.45 -4.22 -13.13
C ARG A 127 -19.90 -4.20 -12.70
N PHE A 128 -20.42 -3.02 -12.43
CA PHE A 128 -21.78 -2.83 -11.94
C PHE A 128 -22.78 -2.57 -13.07
N SER A 129 -22.46 -2.96 -14.32
CA SER A 129 -23.33 -2.79 -15.49
C SER A 129 -23.83 -1.35 -15.63
N ASN A 130 -22.95 -0.37 -15.38
CA ASN A 130 -23.21 1.07 -15.39
C ASN A 130 -24.21 1.57 -14.33
N ARG A 131 -24.57 0.78 -13.31
CA ARG A 131 -25.37 1.23 -12.16
C ARG A 131 -24.59 2.14 -11.20
N LEU A 132 -23.27 2.17 -11.34
CA LEU A 132 -22.38 3.12 -10.70
C LEU A 132 -22.18 4.31 -11.63
N ALA A 133 -22.46 5.51 -11.13
CA ALA A 133 -22.05 6.76 -11.75
C ALA A 133 -20.95 7.42 -10.92
N TYR A 134 -20.08 8.23 -11.55
CA TYR A 134 -19.11 9.02 -10.81
C TYR A 134 -18.96 10.43 -11.37
N GLU A 135 -18.62 11.36 -10.49
CA GLU A 135 -18.20 12.72 -10.82
C GLU A 135 -16.82 12.94 -10.19
N LEU A 136 -15.85 13.37 -10.99
CA LEU A 136 -14.49 13.67 -10.53
C LEU A 136 -14.12 15.08 -10.99
N GLU A 137 -14.02 15.99 -10.03
CA GLU A 137 -13.71 17.40 -10.21
C GLU A 137 -12.37 17.74 -9.54
N VAL A 138 -11.50 18.43 -10.28
CA VAL A 138 -10.20 18.91 -9.80
C VAL A 138 -10.16 20.41 -10.00
N GLU A 139 -9.82 21.15 -8.94
CA GLU A 139 -9.58 22.58 -9.04
C GLU A 139 -8.40 22.90 -9.96
N ALA A 140 -8.60 23.86 -10.86
CA ALA A 140 -7.61 24.23 -11.86
C ALA A 140 -6.31 24.75 -11.22
N GLY A 141 -5.18 24.30 -11.75
CA GLY A 141 -3.84 24.65 -11.24
C GLY A 141 -3.28 23.64 -10.24
N LEU A 142 -4.04 22.64 -9.82
CA LEU A 142 -3.56 21.58 -8.93
C LEU A 142 -2.97 20.38 -9.68
N GLU A 143 -3.16 20.28 -11.00
CA GLU A 143 -2.80 19.12 -11.82
C GLU A 143 -1.32 18.73 -11.71
N GLU A 144 -0.46 19.73 -11.51
CA GLU A 144 1.00 19.61 -11.42
C GLU A 144 1.52 19.34 -10.02
N MET A 145 0.65 19.41 -9.00
CA MET A 145 1.04 19.20 -7.62
C MET A 145 1.55 17.77 -7.44
N LEU A 146 2.70 17.62 -6.80
CA LEU A 146 3.23 16.31 -6.43
C LEU A 146 2.50 15.80 -5.20
N VAL A 147 1.90 14.62 -5.34
CA VAL A 147 1.18 13.92 -4.28
C VAL A 147 1.75 12.51 -4.11
N PRO A 148 1.69 11.92 -2.90
CA PRO A 148 1.93 10.51 -2.70
C PRO A 148 1.16 9.64 -3.71
N VAL A 149 1.86 8.67 -4.29
CA VAL A 149 1.30 7.73 -5.28
C VAL A 149 0.24 6.85 -4.61
N LEU A 150 -0.88 6.60 -5.29
CA LEU A 150 -2.02 5.81 -4.78
C LEU A 150 -2.70 6.43 -3.54
N MET A 151 -2.73 7.76 -3.41
CA MET A 151 -3.47 8.43 -2.34
C MET A 151 -5.00 8.34 -2.54
N LEU A 152 -5.47 8.54 -3.77
CA LEU A 152 -6.90 8.57 -4.05
C LEU A 152 -7.51 7.17 -4.06
N GLN A 153 -6.73 6.17 -4.50
CA GLN A 153 -7.21 4.82 -4.69
C GLN A 153 -7.84 4.22 -3.42
N PRO A 154 -7.20 4.18 -2.24
CA PRO A 154 -7.79 3.58 -1.03
C PRO A 154 -9.14 4.20 -0.63
N LEU A 155 -9.28 5.52 -0.83
CA LEU A 155 -10.52 6.23 -0.51
C LEU A 155 -11.65 5.82 -1.48
N VAL A 156 -11.34 5.73 -2.77
CA VAL A 156 -12.29 5.30 -3.81
C VAL A 156 -12.64 3.82 -3.67
N GLU A 157 -11.65 2.96 -3.38
CA GLU A 157 -11.89 1.54 -3.10
C GLU A 157 -12.82 1.35 -1.90
N ASN A 158 -12.55 2.06 -0.81
CA ASN A 158 -13.41 2.03 0.38
C ASN A 158 -14.84 2.49 0.06
N ALA A 159 -15.00 3.56 -0.73
CA ALA A 159 -16.31 4.04 -1.14
C ALA A 159 -17.07 3.01 -1.98
N ILE A 160 -16.39 2.28 -2.88
CA ILE A 160 -17.02 1.25 -3.70
C ILE A 160 -17.37 0.01 -2.88
N ILE A 161 -16.43 -0.52 -2.11
CA ILE A 161 -16.64 -1.74 -1.31
C ILE A 161 -17.77 -1.53 -0.31
N HIS A 162 -17.68 -0.49 0.51
CA HIS A 162 -18.67 -0.27 1.57
C HIS A 162 -19.94 0.42 1.08
N GLY A 163 -19.85 1.24 0.03
CA GLY A 163 -20.99 1.95 -0.52
C GLY A 163 -21.85 1.11 -1.45
N PHE A 164 -21.28 0.14 -2.18
CA PHE A 164 -21.96 -0.49 -3.32
C PHE A 164 -22.15 -2.01 -3.21
N GLU A 165 -21.52 -2.71 -2.26
CA GLU A 165 -21.76 -4.15 -2.07
C GLU A 165 -23.22 -4.47 -1.69
N SER A 166 -23.96 -3.52 -1.12
CA SER A 166 -25.35 -3.68 -0.68
C SER A 166 -26.38 -2.86 -1.47
N LEU A 167 -25.98 -2.21 -2.57
CA LEU A 167 -26.86 -1.26 -3.27
C LEU A 167 -27.86 -1.98 -4.18
N GLU A 168 -29.15 -1.90 -3.86
CA GLU A 168 -30.23 -2.44 -4.71
C GLU A 168 -30.56 -1.52 -5.90
N GLY A 169 -30.09 -0.26 -5.90
CA GLY A 169 -30.38 0.76 -6.93
C GLY A 169 -29.17 1.27 -7.73
N GLU A 170 -29.31 2.44 -8.34
CA GLU A 170 -28.17 3.20 -8.88
C GLU A 170 -27.46 3.95 -7.75
N GLY A 171 -26.13 4.08 -7.84
CA GLY A 171 -25.39 4.88 -6.88
C GLY A 171 -24.36 5.78 -7.56
N ARG A 172 -23.97 6.85 -6.86
CA ARG A 172 -23.06 7.87 -7.38
C ARG A 172 -21.90 8.07 -6.42
N ILE A 173 -20.69 8.19 -6.96
CA ILE A 173 -19.50 8.60 -6.21
C ILE A 173 -19.11 10.01 -6.67
N ARG A 174 -18.97 10.95 -5.74
CA ARG A 174 -18.43 12.27 -6.05
C ARG A 174 -17.07 12.48 -5.41
N ILE A 175 -16.08 12.82 -6.24
CA ILE A 175 -14.71 13.12 -5.84
C ILE A 175 -14.43 14.58 -6.20
N ALA A 176 -14.12 15.39 -5.19
CA ALA A 176 -13.74 16.79 -5.39
C ALA A 176 -12.36 17.05 -4.75
N ILE A 177 -11.44 17.59 -5.54
CA ILE A 177 -10.09 17.98 -5.09
C ILE A 177 -9.98 19.49 -5.15
N THR A 178 -9.77 20.11 -3.97
CA THR A 178 -9.75 21.57 -3.82
C THR A 178 -8.54 22.02 -3.02
N GLY A 179 -7.99 23.18 -3.38
CA GLY A 179 -6.92 23.85 -2.68
C GLY A 179 -7.49 24.67 -1.52
N THR A 180 -6.95 24.49 -0.32
CA THR A 180 -7.29 25.40 0.79
C THR A 180 -6.28 26.53 0.82
N SER A 181 -6.74 27.79 0.95
CA SER A 181 -5.89 28.97 1.14
C SER A 181 -5.17 28.87 2.49
N GLY A 182 -4.09 28.11 2.51
CA GLY A 182 -3.40 27.66 3.71
C GLY A 182 -2.60 26.38 3.47
N GLY A 183 -1.86 26.29 2.36
CA GLY A 183 -0.80 25.30 2.14
C GLY A 183 -1.15 23.81 2.22
N SER A 184 -2.42 23.41 2.20
CA SER A 184 -2.81 21.99 2.29
C SER A 184 -4.04 21.72 1.43
N ALA A 185 -3.92 20.78 0.48
CA ALA A 185 -5.03 20.28 -0.30
C ALA A 185 -5.95 19.41 0.56
N ARG A 186 -7.26 19.47 0.34
CA ARG A 186 -8.24 18.57 0.95
C ARG A 186 -8.93 17.75 -0.12
N GLU A 187 -9.01 16.44 0.11
CA GLU A 187 -9.77 15.50 -0.70
C GLU A 187 -11.09 15.19 0.02
N ARG A 188 -12.22 15.33 -0.67
CA ARG A 188 -13.54 14.95 -0.15
C ARG A 188 -14.19 13.96 -1.10
N ILE A 189 -14.51 12.77 -0.58
CA ILE A 189 -15.35 11.77 -1.26
C ILE A 189 -16.70 11.74 -0.55
N GLY A 190 -17.79 11.81 -1.33
CA GLY A 190 -19.17 11.77 -0.85
C GLY A 190 -20.08 10.94 -1.75
#